data_AF-A0A941GTN3-F1
#
_entry.id   AF-A0A941GTN3-F1
#
_cell.length_a   1.000
_cell.length_b   1.000
_cell.length_c   1.000
_cell.angle_alpha   90.00
_cell.angle_beta   90.00
_cell.angle_gamma   90.00
#
_symmetry.space_group_name_H-M   'P 1'
#
loop_
_entity.id
_entity.type
_entity.pdbx_description
1 polymer ?
#
loop_
_entity_poly.entity_id
_entity_poly.type
_entity_poly.pdbx_seq_one_letter_code
_entity_poly.pdbx_strand_id
1 'polypeptide(L)'
;MKLNPTLGLTFLLLILMLVAGAVSTWWGYMLGYEALKSVTQPDVNPAQQLAEDEENDDQQEGFTIVDEQEILVKVKGYIQGASSDKSATEENENQARKDIFPLAIQDNGVTLQVVKTSNDGESLLLNVSLKNEGEEPVEFLYSLLEIKDENSRTLSGITDGLPPELPANGESFSGTIRIPLALLNDAKQISLTLPDYPQQQVKLKIAAIPVVR
;
A
#
# COMPACT_ATOMS: atom_id res chain seq x y z
N MET A 1 -59.84 43.88 -11.40
CA MET A 1 -60.41 42.72 -10.68
C MET A 1 -59.61 42.54 -9.40
N LYS A 2 -60.24 42.53 -8.22
CA LYS A 2 -59.53 42.31 -6.94
C LYS A 2 -59.19 40.81 -6.86
N LEU A 3 -57.90 40.47 -6.84
CA LEU A 3 -57.45 39.09 -6.69
C LEU A 3 -57.70 38.64 -5.24
N ASN A 4 -58.27 37.45 -5.06
CA ASN A 4 -58.48 36.89 -3.73
C ASN A 4 -57.11 36.53 -3.13
N PRO A 5 -56.78 37.01 -1.92
CA PRO A 5 -55.45 36.78 -1.33
C PRO A 5 -55.16 35.29 -1.12
N THR A 6 -56.17 34.48 -0.80
CA THR A 6 -56.07 33.03 -0.70
C THR A 6 -55.67 32.37 -2.02
N LEU A 7 -56.20 32.86 -3.14
CA LEU A 7 -55.88 32.36 -4.48
C LEU A 7 -54.42 32.69 -4.84
N GLY A 8 -53.95 33.88 -4.47
CA GLY A 8 -52.54 34.26 -4.63
C GLY A 8 -51.60 33.35 -3.85
N LEU A 9 -51.94 33.01 -2.61
CA LEU A 9 -51.13 32.11 -1.77
C LEU A 9 -51.07 30.69 -2.35
N THR A 10 -52.18 30.16 -2.88
CA THR A 10 -52.17 28.82 -3.50
C THR A 10 -51.32 28.77 -4.77
N PHE A 11 -51.35 29.82 -5.59
CA PHE A 11 -50.50 29.90 -6.78
C PHE A 11 -49.02 30.03 -6.41
N LEU A 12 -48.69 30.83 -5.38
CA LEU A 12 -47.33 30.93 -4.86
C LEU A 12 -46.81 29.56 -4.39
N LEU A 13 -47.61 28.82 -3.63
CA LEU A 13 -47.23 27.51 -3.11
C LEU A 13 -47.03 26.48 -4.25
N LEU A 14 -47.89 26.52 -5.27
CA LEU A 14 -47.78 25.66 -6.44
C LEU A 14 -46.50 25.94 -7.25
N ILE A 15 -46.15 27.22 -7.44
CA ILE A 15 -44.90 27.61 -8.11
C ILE A 15 -43.69 27.14 -7.30
N LEU A 16 -43.73 27.28 -5.98
CA LEU A 16 -42.63 26.86 -5.10
C LEU A 16 -42.40 25.34 -5.16
N MET A 17 -43.46 24.54 -5.23
CA MET A 17 -43.37 23.08 -5.40
C MET A 17 -42.77 22.69 -6.75
N LEU A 18 -43.14 23.38 -7.84
CA LEU A 18 -42.57 23.12 -9.17
C LEU A 18 -41.08 23.44 -9.22
N VAL A 19 -40.66 24.55 -8.61
CA VAL A 19 -39.26 24.96 -8.55
C VAL A 19 -38.43 23.95 -7.74
N ALA A 20 -38.91 23.53 -6.56
CA ALA A 20 -38.22 22.55 -5.73
C ALA A 20 -38.09 21.18 -6.42
N GLY A 21 -39.13 20.75 -7.15
CA GLY A 21 -39.10 19.53 -7.95
C GLY A 21 -38.05 19.55 -9.06
N ALA A 22 -37.99 20.65 -9.84
CA ALA A 22 -37.05 20.79 -10.94
C ALA A 22 -35.58 20.81 -10.49
N VAL A 23 -35.30 21.44 -9.35
CA VAL A 23 -33.93 21.48 -8.79
C VAL A 23 -33.49 20.08 -8.32
N SER A 24 -34.41 19.30 -7.76
CA SER A 24 -34.12 17.96 -7.25
C SER A 24 -33.81 16.97 -8.38
N THR A 25 -34.57 17.02 -9.48
CA THR A 25 -34.32 16.14 -10.64
C THR A 25 -33.02 16.51 -11.37
N TRP A 26 -32.69 17.80 -11.44
CA TRP A 26 -31.44 18.26 -12.06
C TRP A 26 -30.21 17.73 -11.31
N TRP A 27 -30.21 17.83 -9.98
CA TRP A 27 -29.11 17.30 -9.17
C TRP A 27 -29.02 15.77 -9.22
N GLY A 28 -30.16 15.07 -9.17
CA GLY A 28 -30.20 13.62 -9.26
C GLY A 28 -29.68 13.09 -10.61
N TYR A 29 -29.99 13.78 -11.72
CA TYR A 29 -29.50 13.42 -13.04
C TYR A 29 -27.97 13.56 -13.16
N MET A 30 -27.41 14.66 -12.64
CA MET A 30 -25.96 14.88 -12.63
C MET A 30 -25.23 13.79 -11.84
N LEU A 31 -25.70 13.50 -10.63
CA LEU A 31 -25.12 12.47 -9.76
C LEU A 31 -25.21 11.06 -10.39
N GLY A 32 -26.35 10.74 -11.01
CA GLY A 32 -26.53 9.46 -11.69
C GLY A 32 -25.65 9.31 -12.93
N TYR A 33 -25.51 10.38 -13.73
CA TYR A 33 -24.66 10.37 -14.93
C TYR A 33 -23.18 10.18 -14.59
N GLU A 34 -22.73 10.77 -13.48
CA GLU A 34 -21.36 10.62 -13.01
C GLU A 34 -21.07 9.20 -12.49
N ALA A 35 -22.05 8.55 -11.84
CA ALA A 35 -21.92 7.16 -11.42
C ALA A 35 -21.71 6.19 -12.59
N LEU A 36 -22.34 6.44 -13.75
CA LEU A 36 -22.19 5.62 -14.96
C LEU A 36 -20.85 5.84 -15.69
N LYS A 37 -20.09 6.90 -15.38
CA LYS A 37 -18.78 7.17 -16.01
C LYS A 37 -17.61 6.37 -15.42
N SER A 38 -17.84 5.56 -14.40
CA SER A 38 -16.80 4.79 -13.70
C SER A 38 -16.44 3.44 -14.33
N VAL A 39 -17.02 3.09 -15.49
CA VAL A 39 -16.69 1.84 -16.21
C VAL A 39 -16.34 2.14 -17.67
N THR A 40 -15.21 2.83 -17.88
CA THR A 40 -14.51 2.74 -19.16
C THR A 40 -13.59 1.53 -19.09
N GLN A 41 -13.87 0.52 -19.90
CA GLN A 41 -12.93 -0.58 -20.09
C GLN A 41 -11.59 0.01 -20.55
N PRO A 42 -10.45 -0.42 -19.98
CA PRO A 42 -9.16 -0.06 -20.53
C PRO A 42 -9.07 -0.69 -21.92
N ASP A 43 -9.12 0.13 -22.95
CA ASP A 43 -8.85 -0.28 -24.33
C ASP A 43 -7.33 -0.40 -24.49
N VAL A 44 -6.77 -1.42 -23.86
CA VAL A 44 -5.37 -1.83 -24.04
C VAL A 44 -5.40 -3.13 -24.79
N ASN A 45 -5.42 -3.05 -26.12
CA ASN A 45 -5.12 -4.21 -26.96
C ASN A 45 -3.61 -4.50 -26.86
N PRO A 46 -3.18 -5.52 -26.10
CA PRO A 46 -1.75 -5.75 -25.84
C PRO A 46 -1.00 -6.16 -27.11
N ALA A 47 -1.71 -6.63 -28.13
CA ALA A 47 -1.13 -7.06 -29.39
C ALA A 47 -0.62 -5.89 -30.26
N GLN A 48 -1.06 -4.65 -30.03
CA GLN A 48 -0.54 -3.49 -30.76
C GLN A 48 0.77 -2.96 -30.17
N GLN A 49 0.99 -3.07 -28.85
CA GLN A 49 2.27 -2.71 -28.24
C GLN A 49 3.41 -3.67 -28.64
N LEU A 50 3.08 -4.93 -28.94
CA LEU A 50 4.05 -5.92 -29.40
C LEU A 50 4.49 -5.71 -30.87
N ALA A 51 3.70 -4.97 -31.67
CA ALA A 51 3.99 -4.74 -33.08
C ALA A 51 4.84 -3.47 -33.33
N GLU A 52 5.00 -2.60 -32.32
CA GLU A 52 5.85 -1.40 -32.42
C GLU A 52 7.30 -1.64 -31.96
N ASP A 53 7.57 -2.73 -31.23
CA ASP A 53 8.93 -3.10 -30.76
C ASP A 53 9.70 -4.03 -31.73
N GLU A 54 9.10 -4.50 -32.83
CA GLU A 54 9.74 -5.46 -33.75
C GLU A 54 10.67 -4.84 -34.82
N GLU A 55 11.02 -3.54 -34.74
CA GLU A 55 11.92 -2.93 -35.75
C GLU A 55 13.33 -2.58 -35.24
N ASN A 56 13.71 -2.90 -33.99
CA ASN A 56 15.04 -2.49 -33.46
C ASN A 56 15.67 -3.34 -32.34
N ASP A 57 15.58 -4.67 -32.34
CA ASP A 57 16.43 -5.46 -31.43
C ASP A 57 16.93 -6.78 -32.02
N ASP A 58 18.07 -6.70 -32.71
CA ASP A 58 18.82 -7.83 -33.24
C ASP A 58 19.92 -8.26 -32.24
N GLN A 59 19.59 -8.36 -30.94
CA GLN A 59 20.47 -8.93 -29.91
C GLN A 59 19.73 -9.96 -29.06
N GLN A 60 19.70 -11.18 -29.57
CA GLN A 60 19.30 -12.37 -28.83
C GLN A 60 20.22 -12.58 -27.61
N GLU A 61 19.79 -12.16 -26.41
CA GLU A 61 20.33 -12.71 -25.17
C GLU A 61 19.84 -14.16 -25.02
N GLY A 62 20.67 -15.07 -25.52
CA GLY A 62 20.45 -16.49 -25.45
C GLY A 62 20.32 -17.00 -24.02
N PHE A 63 19.46 -18.00 -23.85
CA PHE A 63 19.33 -18.83 -22.66
C PHE A 63 20.71 -19.21 -22.09
N THR A 64 21.05 -18.66 -20.93
CA THR A 64 22.28 -18.97 -20.21
C THR A 64 22.09 -20.26 -19.41
N ILE A 65 22.70 -21.34 -19.89
CA ILE A 65 22.78 -22.60 -19.17
C ILE A 65 23.72 -22.40 -17.98
N VAL A 66 23.18 -22.45 -16.77
CA VAL A 66 23.96 -22.34 -15.54
C VAL A 66 24.51 -23.73 -15.17
N ASP A 67 25.81 -23.81 -14.91
CA ASP A 67 26.48 -25.06 -14.54
C ASP A 67 26.17 -25.44 -13.07
N GLU A 68 25.61 -26.63 -12.87
CA GLU A 68 25.27 -27.17 -11.54
C GLU A 68 26.48 -27.21 -10.60
N GLN A 69 27.68 -27.43 -11.14
CA GLN A 69 28.91 -27.55 -10.35
C GLN A 69 29.23 -26.25 -9.60
N GLU A 70 29.01 -25.09 -10.25
CA GLU A 70 29.22 -23.78 -9.63
C GLU A 70 28.20 -23.52 -8.51
N ILE A 71 26.95 -23.95 -8.71
CA ILE A 71 25.91 -23.84 -7.68
C ILE A 71 26.22 -24.75 -6.50
N LEU A 72 26.69 -25.98 -6.74
CA LEU A 72 27.04 -26.91 -5.66
C LEU A 72 28.19 -26.40 -4.79
N VAL A 73 29.20 -25.76 -5.40
CA VAL A 73 30.29 -25.12 -4.63
C VAL A 73 29.76 -23.97 -3.78
N LYS A 74 28.89 -23.11 -4.35
CA LYS A 74 28.27 -21.98 -3.65
C LYS A 74 27.40 -22.43 -2.47
N VAL A 75 26.55 -23.43 -2.69
CA VAL A 75 25.65 -23.97 -1.66
C VAL A 75 26.44 -24.71 -0.58
N LYS A 76 27.48 -25.47 -0.95
CA LYS A 76 28.34 -26.15 0.03
C LYS A 76 29.11 -25.16 0.88
N GLY A 77 29.59 -24.05 0.30
CA GLY A 77 30.19 -22.94 1.04
C GLY A 77 29.22 -22.32 2.04
N TYR A 78 27.95 -22.16 1.67
CA TYR A 78 26.90 -21.65 2.56
C TYR A 78 26.58 -22.62 3.71
N ILE A 79 26.47 -23.92 3.43
CA ILE A 79 26.21 -24.96 4.44
C ILE A 79 27.39 -25.11 5.40
N GLN A 80 28.62 -25.02 4.89
CA GLN A 80 29.83 -25.21 5.68
C GLN A 80 30.22 -23.95 6.47
N GLY A 81 29.89 -22.75 5.97
CA GLY A 81 30.03 -21.48 6.67
C GLY A 81 29.03 -21.26 7.82
N ALA A 82 27.90 -21.99 7.82
CA ALA A 82 26.90 -21.92 8.90
C ALA A 82 27.32 -22.65 10.20
N SER A 83 28.50 -23.30 10.25
CA SER A 83 28.97 -24.08 11.41
C SER A 83 30.25 -23.57 12.11
N SER A 84 30.75 -22.37 11.80
CA SER A 84 31.86 -21.75 12.55
C SER A 84 31.66 -20.24 12.72
N ASP A 85 31.65 -19.79 13.98
CA ASP A 85 31.49 -18.39 14.39
C ASP A 85 32.75 -17.53 14.05
N LYS A 86 32.48 -16.31 13.54
CA LYS A 86 33.32 -15.08 13.43
C LYS A 86 34.72 -15.14 12.79
N SER A 87 34.94 -14.35 11.73
CA SER A 87 35.27 -12.91 11.83
C SER A 87 35.83 -12.31 10.51
N ALA A 88 35.48 -11.03 10.27
CA ALA A 88 36.22 -9.99 9.49
C ALA A 88 36.17 -10.08 7.94
N THR A 89 35.88 -9.04 7.14
CA THR A 89 35.64 -7.60 7.32
C THR A 89 34.95 -7.06 6.05
N GLU A 90 33.78 -6.43 6.19
CA GLU A 90 33.33 -5.30 5.38
C GLU A 90 32.52 -4.36 6.30
N GLU A 91 33.24 -3.54 7.07
CA GLU A 91 32.73 -2.31 7.67
C GLU A 91 32.85 -1.23 6.58
N ASN A 92 31.85 -0.40 6.27
CA ASN A 92 31.53 0.73 7.12
C ASN A 92 30.27 1.51 6.67
N GLU A 93 29.07 0.89 6.67
CA GLU A 93 27.78 1.64 6.68
C GLU A 93 26.69 1.01 7.58
N ASN A 94 26.91 -0.21 8.09
CA ASN A 94 25.86 -1.03 8.68
C ASN A 94 25.71 -0.91 10.22
N GLN A 95 26.54 -0.09 10.89
CA GLN A 95 26.51 0.04 12.35
C GLN A 95 25.51 1.11 12.83
N ALA A 96 25.18 2.12 12.03
CA ALA A 96 24.21 3.16 12.41
C ALA A 96 22.74 2.75 12.15
N ARG A 97 22.48 1.77 11.27
CA ARG A 97 21.13 1.30 10.92
C ARG A 97 20.57 0.26 11.91
N LYS A 98 21.42 -0.41 12.69
CA LYS A 98 21.01 -1.49 13.61
C LYS A 98 20.38 -0.99 14.91
N ASP A 99 20.63 0.26 15.30
CA ASP A 99 20.15 0.84 16.56
C ASP A 99 18.73 1.46 16.48
N ILE A 100 18.17 1.62 15.29
CA ILE A 100 16.84 2.25 15.09
C ILE A 100 15.72 1.20 15.09
N PHE A 101 16.06 -0.07 14.85
CA PHE A 101 15.10 -1.16 14.77
C PHE A 101 15.20 -2.09 16.00
N PRO A 102 14.08 -2.67 16.45
CA PRO A 102 12.76 -2.61 15.82
C PRO A 102 11.96 -1.33 16.18
N LEU A 103 11.19 -0.82 15.21
CA LEU A 103 10.23 0.26 15.45
C LEU A 103 8.87 -0.36 15.73
N ALA A 104 8.34 -0.22 16.94
CA ALA A 104 7.05 -0.78 17.34
C ALA A 104 6.05 0.32 17.73
N ILE A 105 4.79 0.12 17.36
CA ILE A 105 3.64 0.90 17.82
C ILE A 105 2.56 -0.04 18.30
N GLN A 106 1.86 0.35 19.36
CA GLN A 106 0.70 -0.37 19.88
C GLN A 106 -0.50 0.56 19.95
N ASP A 107 -1.65 0.07 19.51
CA ASP A 107 -2.93 0.75 19.64
C ASP A 107 -4.03 -0.29 19.91
N ASN A 108 -4.87 -0.02 20.93
CA ASN A 108 -5.98 -0.91 21.34
C ASN A 108 -5.60 -2.42 21.45
N GLY A 109 -4.41 -2.72 21.98
CA GLY A 109 -3.94 -4.11 22.15
C GLY A 109 -3.31 -4.73 20.90
N VAL A 110 -3.38 -4.07 19.74
CA VAL A 110 -2.71 -4.51 18.52
C VAL A 110 -1.35 -3.82 18.39
N THR A 111 -0.31 -4.60 18.14
CA THR A 111 1.06 -4.13 17.94
C THR A 111 1.49 -4.35 16.50
N LEU A 112 1.99 -3.29 15.85
CA LEU A 112 2.73 -3.37 14.60
C LEU A 112 4.19 -3.05 14.87
N GLN A 113 5.08 -3.91 14.40
CA GLN A 113 6.51 -3.78 14.54
C GLN A 113 7.20 -3.86 13.17
N VAL A 114 8.02 -2.87 12.84
CA VAL A 114 8.99 -2.96 11.75
C VAL A 114 10.27 -3.53 12.34
N VAL A 115 10.56 -4.77 11.99
CA VAL A 115 11.70 -5.54 12.51
C VAL A 115 13.00 -5.08 11.88
N LYS A 116 12.98 -4.79 10.58
CA LYS A 116 14.12 -4.28 9.82
C LYS A 116 13.67 -3.69 8.48
N THR A 117 14.55 -2.91 7.88
CA THR A 117 14.46 -2.48 6.49
C THR A 117 15.65 -3.01 5.70
N SER A 118 15.41 -3.44 4.47
CA SER A 118 16.43 -3.91 3.54
C SER A 118 16.10 -3.47 2.12
N ASN A 119 17.08 -3.49 1.24
CA ASN A 119 16.92 -3.20 -0.17
C ASN A 119 17.26 -4.46 -0.97
N ASP A 120 16.44 -4.83 -1.96
CA ASP A 120 16.72 -5.93 -2.88
C ASP A 120 17.25 -5.47 -4.26
N GLY A 121 17.44 -4.16 -4.44
CA GLY A 121 17.94 -3.52 -5.67
C GLY A 121 16.84 -2.80 -6.45
N GLU A 122 15.58 -3.26 -6.33
CA GLU A 122 14.43 -2.67 -7.03
C GLU A 122 13.42 -2.06 -6.05
N SER A 123 13.31 -2.64 -4.85
CA SER A 123 12.34 -2.26 -3.83
C SER A 123 12.97 -2.16 -2.44
N LEU A 124 12.44 -1.21 -1.66
CA LEU A 124 12.62 -1.21 -0.21
C LEU A 124 11.70 -2.28 0.38
N LEU A 125 12.30 -3.22 1.11
CA LEU A 125 11.62 -4.28 1.85
C LEU A 125 11.54 -3.91 3.33
N LEU A 126 10.33 -3.83 3.85
CA LEU A 126 10.07 -3.69 5.28
C LEU A 126 9.62 -5.04 5.81
N ASN A 127 10.42 -5.65 6.68
CA ASN A 127 9.98 -6.83 7.41
C ASN A 127 9.17 -6.37 8.61
N VAL A 128 7.90 -6.76 8.65
CA VAL A 128 6.97 -6.33 9.69
C VAL A 128 6.39 -7.52 10.43
N SER A 129 5.99 -7.28 11.66
CA SER A 129 5.32 -8.24 12.52
C SER A 129 4.09 -7.60 13.14
N LEU A 130 2.97 -8.31 13.09
CA LEU A 130 1.70 -7.93 13.69
C LEU A 130 1.36 -8.89 14.84
N LYS A 131 0.86 -8.35 15.94
CA LYS A 131 0.44 -9.13 17.11
C LYS A 131 -0.82 -8.51 17.69
N ASN A 132 -1.85 -9.31 17.96
CA ASN A 132 -3.06 -8.85 18.64
C ASN A 132 -3.15 -9.45 20.04
N GLU A 133 -2.92 -8.62 21.04
CA GLU A 133 -3.07 -8.94 22.47
C GLU A 133 -4.40 -8.40 23.04
N GLY A 134 -5.28 -7.90 22.18
CA GLY A 134 -6.63 -7.47 22.54
C GLY A 134 -7.56 -8.65 22.81
N GLU A 135 -8.84 -8.32 23.03
CA GLU A 135 -9.88 -9.31 23.35
C GLU A 135 -10.67 -9.76 22.10
N GLU A 136 -10.64 -8.96 21.03
CA GLU A 136 -11.40 -9.18 19.80
C GLU A 136 -10.47 -9.33 18.59
N PRO A 137 -10.82 -10.19 17.61
CA PRO A 137 -10.09 -10.26 16.35
C PRO A 137 -10.21 -8.93 15.59
N VAL A 138 -9.13 -8.55 14.90
CA VAL A 138 -9.05 -7.29 14.17
C VAL A 138 -8.77 -7.57 12.70
N GLU A 139 -9.61 -7.04 11.83
CA GLU A 139 -9.45 -7.17 10.38
C GLU A 139 -8.73 -5.95 9.80
N PHE A 140 -7.84 -6.19 8.84
CA PHE A 140 -7.07 -5.18 8.14
C PHE A 140 -7.32 -5.29 6.64
N LEU A 141 -7.58 -4.14 6.00
CA LEU A 141 -7.55 -4.02 4.55
C LEU A 141 -6.25 -3.35 4.14
N TYR A 142 -5.32 -4.12 3.55
CA TYR A 142 -4.02 -3.58 3.12
C TYR A 142 -4.14 -2.57 1.97
N SER A 143 -5.27 -2.51 1.27
CA SER A 143 -5.57 -1.42 0.34
C SER A 143 -5.74 -0.06 1.01
N LEU A 144 -5.98 -0.04 2.34
CA LEU A 144 -6.03 1.16 3.17
C LEU A 144 -4.67 1.48 3.82
N LEU A 145 -3.63 0.70 3.51
CA LEU A 145 -2.28 1.00 3.96
C LEU A 145 -1.82 2.31 3.31
N GLU A 146 -1.69 3.35 4.12
CA GLU A 146 -1.12 4.61 3.67
C GLU A 146 0.38 4.63 3.95
N ILE A 147 1.16 4.80 2.90
CA ILE A 147 2.59 5.04 2.99
C ILE A 147 2.85 6.45 2.51
N LYS A 148 3.55 7.27 3.30
CA LYS A 148 3.89 8.66 2.94
C LYS A 148 5.35 8.94 3.18
N ASP A 149 5.98 9.71 2.30
CA ASP A 149 7.33 10.22 2.53
C ASP A 149 7.35 11.45 3.46
N GLU A 150 8.53 11.99 3.73
CA GLU A 150 8.68 13.21 4.54
C GLU A 150 7.97 14.45 3.96
N ASN A 151 7.67 14.46 2.66
CA ASN A 151 6.98 15.54 1.96
C ASN A 151 5.47 15.31 1.90
N SER A 152 4.95 14.32 2.63
CA SER A 152 3.54 13.90 2.63
C SER A 152 3.04 13.39 1.27
N ARG A 153 3.94 12.98 0.35
CA ARG A 153 3.56 12.32 -0.90
C ARG A 153 3.18 10.88 -0.59
N THR A 154 2.01 10.45 -1.08
CA THR A 154 1.58 9.06 -0.96
C THR A 154 2.42 8.16 -1.86
N LEU A 155 2.91 7.07 -1.28
CA LEU A 155 3.68 6.03 -1.93
C LEU A 155 2.85 4.76 -2.02
N SER A 156 3.06 3.99 -3.08
CA SER A 156 2.44 2.67 -3.23
C SER A 156 3.35 1.61 -2.63
N GLY A 157 2.74 0.63 -1.95
CA GLY A 157 3.43 -0.54 -1.45
C GLY A 157 2.57 -1.79 -1.56
N ILE A 158 3.23 -2.94 -1.61
CA ILE A 158 2.59 -4.25 -1.70
C ILE A 158 2.92 -5.02 -0.44
N THR A 159 1.89 -5.52 0.23
CA THR A 159 2.04 -6.36 1.42
C THR A 159 1.99 -7.84 1.04
N ASP A 160 2.84 -8.65 1.65
CA ASP A 160 2.92 -10.09 1.43
C ASP A 160 3.08 -10.83 2.77
N GLY A 161 2.40 -11.96 2.91
CA GLY A 161 2.46 -12.83 4.09
C GLY A 161 1.70 -12.35 5.34
N LEU A 162 1.08 -11.17 5.33
CA LEU A 162 0.27 -10.69 6.45
C LEU A 162 -1.19 -11.19 6.35
N PRO A 163 -1.79 -11.68 7.44
CA PRO A 163 -3.15 -12.19 7.43
C PRO A 163 -4.18 -11.04 7.48
N PRO A 164 -5.22 -11.06 6.63
CA PRO A 164 -6.23 -10.01 6.60
C PRO A 164 -7.02 -9.93 7.92
N GLU A 165 -7.10 -11.02 8.68
CA GLU A 165 -7.71 -11.04 10.02
C GLU A 165 -6.66 -11.48 11.04
N LEU A 166 -6.51 -10.69 12.09
CA LEU A 166 -5.53 -10.89 13.16
C LEU A 166 -6.26 -11.38 14.43
N PRO A 167 -6.13 -12.67 14.79
CA PRO A 167 -6.84 -13.25 15.92
C PRO A 167 -6.35 -12.68 17.26
N ALA A 168 -7.25 -12.53 18.23
CA ALA A 168 -6.96 -12.11 19.61
C ALA A 168 -6.34 -13.23 20.46
N ASN A 169 -5.24 -13.82 19.98
CA ASN A 169 -4.56 -14.95 20.63
C ASN A 169 -3.12 -14.61 21.08
N GLY A 170 -2.65 -13.38 20.83
CA GLY A 170 -1.28 -12.97 21.11
C GLY A 170 -0.22 -13.60 20.22
N GLU A 171 -0.60 -14.28 19.14
CA GLU A 171 0.33 -14.83 18.16
C GLU A 171 0.91 -13.72 17.27
N SER A 172 2.17 -13.91 16.84
CA SER A 172 2.89 -12.93 16.04
C SER A 172 2.95 -13.39 14.59
N PHE A 173 2.39 -12.58 13.70
CA PHE A 173 2.33 -12.84 12.26
C PHE A 173 3.34 -11.96 11.54
N SER A 174 4.23 -12.57 10.79
CA SER A 174 5.28 -11.86 10.05
C SER A 174 4.91 -11.71 8.58
N GLY A 175 5.27 -10.58 8.00
CA GLY A 175 5.12 -10.33 6.57
C GLY A 175 6.08 -9.27 6.07
N THR A 176 5.96 -8.94 4.80
CA THR A 176 6.84 -8.00 4.12
C THR A 176 6.03 -6.94 3.39
N ILE A 177 6.46 -5.69 3.48
CA ILE A 177 5.92 -4.59 2.69
C ILE A 177 6.99 -4.16 1.69
N ARG A 178 6.67 -4.25 0.40
CA ARG A 178 7.55 -3.91 -0.71
C ARG A 178 7.16 -2.55 -1.27
N ILE A 179 8.10 -1.63 -1.33
CA ILE A 179 7.90 -0.27 -1.88
C ILE A 179 8.91 -0.08 -3.02
N PRO A 180 8.45 0.13 -4.27
CA PRO A 180 9.36 0.35 -5.39
C PRO A 180 10.29 1.55 -5.17
N LEU A 181 11.60 1.38 -5.39
CA LEU A 181 12.60 2.45 -5.18
C LEU A 181 12.36 3.66 -6.09
N ALA A 182 11.76 3.46 -7.26
CA ALA A 182 11.39 4.54 -8.17
C ALA A 182 10.41 5.55 -7.53
N LEU A 183 9.66 5.15 -6.51
CA LEU A 183 8.77 6.02 -5.73
C LEU A 183 9.53 6.73 -4.59
N LEU A 184 10.74 6.28 -4.26
CA LEU A 184 11.55 6.70 -3.12
C LEU A 184 12.75 7.59 -3.49
N ASN A 185 12.87 8.04 -4.75
CA ASN A 185 14.06 8.68 -5.35
C ASN A 185 14.75 9.74 -4.47
N ASP A 186 13.99 10.50 -3.67
CA ASP A 186 14.54 11.51 -2.74
C ASP A 186 14.11 11.32 -1.28
N ALA A 187 13.26 10.32 -1.00
CA ALA A 187 12.73 10.09 0.34
C ALA A 187 13.83 9.55 1.26
N LYS A 188 14.06 10.22 2.38
CA LYS A 188 14.94 9.75 3.46
C LYS A 188 14.19 8.95 4.50
N GLN A 189 12.92 9.29 4.71
CA GLN A 189 12.07 8.68 5.72
C GLN A 189 10.66 8.48 5.18
N ILE A 190 10.03 7.40 5.62
CA ILE A 190 8.64 7.14 5.34
C ILE A 190 7.86 6.99 6.64
N SER A 191 6.55 7.19 6.51
CA SER A 191 5.56 6.89 7.51
C SER A 191 4.57 5.91 6.95
N LEU A 192 4.04 5.09 7.84
CA LEU A 192 3.09 4.04 7.55
C LEU A 192 1.90 4.21 8.47
N THR A 193 0.69 4.18 7.91
CA THR A 193 -0.56 4.16 8.67
C THR A 193 -1.41 3.01 8.18
N LEU A 194 -1.79 2.12 9.10
CA LEU A 194 -2.65 0.98 8.84
C LEU A 194 -3.85 1.04 9.81
N PRO A 195 -5.04 1.44 9.33
CA PRO A 195 -6.27 1.35 10.10
C PRO A 195 -6.87 -0.06 10.03
N ASP A 196 -7.58 -0.47 11.08
CA ASP A 196 -8.49 -1.61 11.03
C ASP A 196 -9.74 -1.32 10.17
N TYR A 197 -10.41 -2.39 9.79
CA TYR A 197 -11.65 -2.38 9.01
C TYR A 197 -12.72 -3.25 9.69
N PRO A 198 -14.02 -2.89 9.57
CA PRO A 198 -14.56 -1.65 9.01
C PRO A 198 -14.60 -0.47 9.99
N GLN A 199 -14.28 -0.71 11.27
CA GLN A 199 -14.62 0.19 12.36
C GLN A 199 -13.62 1.34 12.54
N GLN A 200 -12.39 1.19 12.02
CA GLN A 200 -11.31 2.20 12.09
C GLN A 200 -11.00 2.66 13.52
N GLN A 201 -11.15 1.77 14.50
CA GLN A 201 -10.84 2.05 15.91
C GLN A 201 -9.34 1.93 16.21
N VAL A 202 -8.66 0.98 15.56
CA VAL A 202 -7.22 0.72 15.66
C VAL A 202 -6.51 1.45 14.52
N LYS A 203 -5.60 2.36 14.85
CA LYS A 203 -4.81 3.13 13.88
C LYS A 203 -3.33 3.00 14.17
N LEU A 204 -2.71 2.01 13.54
CA LEU A 204 -1.29 1.73 13.70
C LEU A 204 -0.49 2.72 12.84
N LYS A 205 0.15 3.70 13.49
CA LYS A 205 0.93 4.73 12.82
C LYS A 205 2.39 4.67 13.24
N ILE A 206 3.26 4.31 12.29
CA ILE A 206 4.71 4.34 12.47
C ILE A 206 5.26 5.49 11.63
N ALA A 207 6.04 6.36 12.24
CA ALA A 207 6.70 7.47 11.57
C ALA A 207 8.21 7.27 11.53
N ALA A 208 8.89 8.06 10.69
CA ALA A 208 10.35 8.16 10.63
C ALA A 208 11.06 6.82 10.35
N ILE A 209 10.46 5.95 9.53
CA ILE A 209 11.11 4.72 9.08
C ILE A 209 12.20 5.12 8.06
N PRO A 210 13.48 4.85 8.32
CA PRO A 210 14.55 5.26 7.42
C PRO A 210 14.52 4.44 6.12
N VAL A 211 14.68 5.13 4.99
CA VAL A 211 14.81 4.50 3.68
C VAL A 211 16.24 3.97 3.54
N VAL A 212 16.35 2.67 3.28
CA VAL A 212 17.62 1.98 3.06
C VAL A 212 17.83 1.88 1.55
N ARG A 213 18.87 2.53 1.06
CA ARG A 213 19.41 2.35 -0.29
C ARG A 213 20.62 1.44 -0.21
#